data_AF-C3R2R5-F1
#
_entry.id   AF-C3R2R5-F1
#
_cell.length_a   1.000
_cell.length_b   1.000
_cell.length_c   1.000
_cell.angle_alpha   90.00
_cell.angle_beta   90.00
_cell.angle_gamma   90.00
#
_symmetry.space_group_name_H-M   'P 1'
#
loop_
_entity.id
_entity.type
_entity.pdbx_description
1 polymer ?
#
loop_
_entity_poly.entity_id
_entity_poly.type
_entity_poly.pdbx_seq_one_letter_code
_entity_poly.pdbx_strand_id
1 'polypeptide(L)'
;MKPNIILMNFTHVYEQERFINDIHFQWIDCTDLNGTNCYCDAEAAKVIRQRMAPYLPEGIHFIDSGNYHYISKFWTDKIKTPFSLVVFDHHPDMQPSLFDNLMSCGCWVKKVLDTNPYLQKVCIVGAAEKLIKALHPNYGEKLKFYSETELSHEEGWNRFSHEHLNEPVYISVDKDVLDIKSAVTNWDQGSLSLTELEKLLSIILKKEEIIGVDICGECSSSLDVFQKNRELSINSKANKELLNLFLSNQNEIHPL
;
A
#
# COMPACT_ATOMS: atom_id res chain seq x y z
N MET A 1 1.43 14.86 -19.42
CA MET A 1 2.64 14.02 -19.22
C MET A 1 2.18 12.56 -19.13
N LYS A 2 2.99 11.58 -19.53
CA LYS A 2 2.62 10.16 -19.30
C LYS A 2 2.62 9.89 -17.79
N PRO A 3 1.68 9.09 -17.26
CA PRO A 3 1.64 8.78 -15.83
C PRO A 3 2.91 8.04 -15.40
N ASN A 4 3.49 8.42 -14.26
CA ASN A 4 4.65 7.75 -13.67
C ASN A 4 4.18 6.50 -12.93
N ILE A 5 4.30 5.33 -13.57
CA ILE A 5 3.89 4.04 -13.01
C ILE A 5 5.11 3.15 -12.88
N ILE A 6 5.40 2.72 -11.65
CA ILE A 6 6.58 1.92 -11.30
C ILE A 6 6.12 0.57 -10.78
N LEU A 7 6.87 -0.46 -11.11
CA LEU A 7 6.65 -1.82 -10.64
C LEU A 7 7.93 -2.33 -9.99
N MET A 8 7.85 -2.65 -8.71
CA MET A 8 8.96 -3.22 -7.94
C MET A 8 8.81 -4.74 -7.94
N ASN A 9 9.67 -5.40 -8.72
CA ASN A 9 9.57 -6.83 -8.97
C ASN A 9 10.50 -7.59 -8.03
N PHE A 10 9.95 -8.38 -7.11
CA PHE A 10 10.73 -9.20 -6.18
C PHE A 10 10.57 -10.69 -6.47
N THR A 11 9.44 -11.12 -7.04
CA THR A 11 9.09 -12.53 -7.17
C THR A 11 8.75 -12.97 -8.60
N HIS A 12 8.81 -12.08 -9.58
CA HIS A 12 8.32 -12.27 -10.95
C HIS A 12 6.79 -12.47 -11.06
N VAL A 13 6.02 -12.13 -10.01
CA VAL A 13 4.55 -12.31 -10.02
C VAL A 13 3.88 -11.50 -11.12
N TYR A 14 4.29 -10.24 -11.29
CA TYR A 14 3.66 -9.33 -12.24
C TYR A 14 3.88 -9.69 -13.70
N GLU A 15 4.96 -10.40 -14.03
CA GLU A 15 5.23 -10.88 -15.40
C GLU A 15 4.15 -11.87 -15.88
N GLN A 16 3.36 -12.41 -14.96
CA GLN A 16 2.31 -13.39 -15.23
C GLN A 16 0.90 -12.77 -15.23
N GLU A 17 0.78 -11.50 -14.85
CA GLU A 17 -0.50 -10.80 -14.80
C GLU A 17 -0.77 -10.04 -16.10
N ARG A 18 -2.06 -9.89 -16.48
CA ARG A 18 -2.41 -9.28 -17.77
C ARG A 18 -2.56 -7.77 -17.72
N PHE A 19 -2.67 -7.16 -16.53
CA PHE A 19 -2.88 -5.71 -16.42
C PHE A 19 -1.68 -4.90 -16.90
N ILE A 20 -0.48 -5.50 -16.95
CA ILE A 20 0.74 -4.85 -17.43
C ILE A 20 0.83 -4.72 -18.96
N ASN A 21 -0.10 -5.34 -19.72
CA ASN A 21 0.01 -5.41 -21.18
C ASN A 21 -0.42 -4.13 -21.91
N ASP A 22 -1.32 -3.34 -21.32
CA ASP A 22 -1.99 -2.23 -22.00
C ASP A 22 -1.31 -0.86 -21.74
N ILE A 23 -0.37 -0.78 -20.79
CA ILE A 23 0.22 0.46 -20.28
C ILE A 23 1.73 0.25 -20.09
N HIS A 24 2.51 1.32 -20.24
CA HIS A 24 3.96 1.27 -19.99
C HIS A 24 4.27 1.40 -18.49
N PHE A 25 5.05 0.47 -17.96
CA PHE A 25 5.56 0.46 -16.60
C PHE A 25 7.08 0.62 -16.59
N GLN A 26 7.60 1.35 -15.60
CA GLN A 26 9.02 1.36 -15.28
C GLN A 26 9.31 0.28 -14.25
N TRP A 27 10.21 -0.65 -14.57
CA TRP A 27 10.52 -1.78 -13.71
C TRP A 27 11.73 -1.47 -12.84
N ILE A 28 11.57 -1.63 -11.54
CA ILE A 28 12.68 -1.75 -10.60
C ILE A 28 12.79 -3.23 -10.27
N ASP A 29 13.70 -3.90 -10.96
CA ASP A 29 13.99 -5.31 -10.71
C ASP A 29 14.73 -5.44 -9.38
N CYS A 30 14.21 -6.28 -8.48
CA CYS A 30 14.75 -6.66 -7.17
C CYS A 30 14.86 -8.18 -7.01
N THR A 31 14.67 -8.96 -8.08
CA THR A 31 14.61 -10.42 -8.04
C THR A 31 15.96 -11.09 -7.73
N ASP A 32 17.06 -10.37 -7.91
CA ASP A 32 18.41 -10.82 -7.56
C ASP A 32 18.76 -10.63 -6.07
N LEU A 33 17.92 -9.92 -5.31
CA LEU A 33 18.20 -9.55 -3.93
C LEU A 33 17.75 -10.64 -2.94
N ASN A 34 18.66 -11.02 -2.04
CA ASN A 34 18.35 -11.84 -0.87
C ASN A 34 18.06 -10.94 0.34
N GLY A 35 17.49 -11.51 1.40
CA GLY A 35 17.27 -10.77 2.65
C GLY A 35 16.19 -9.69 2.53
N THR A 36 15.18 -9.92 1.69
CA THR A 36 14.07 -9.00 1.39
C THR A 36 12.69 -9.54 1.76
N ASN A 37 12.54 -10.87 1.91
CA ASN A 37 11.23 -11.51 2.09
C ASN A 37 10.76 -11.41 3.56
N CYS A 38 9.67 -10.68 3.80
CA CYS A 38 9.09 -10.29 5.11
C CYS A 38 9.98 -9.33 5.92
N TYR A 39 11.29 -9.53 5.85
CA TYR A 39 12.31 -8.73 6.52
C TYR A 39 13.32 -8.25 5.49
N CYS A 40 13.70 -6.98 5.60
CA CYS A 40 14.74 -6.33 4.81
C CYS A 40 15.96 -6.08 5.69
N ASP A 41 17.07 -6.74 5.37
CA ASP A 41 18.35 -6.43 5.99
C ASP A 41 18.96 -5.11 5.46
N ALA A 42 20.00 -4.63 6.14
CA ALA A 42 20.59 -3.33 5.84
C ALA A 42 21.27 -3.27 4.46
N GLU A 43 21.85 -4.38 3.99
CA GLU A 43 22.52 -4.43 2.68
C GLU A 43 21.48 -4.45 1.56
N ALA A 44 20.43 -5.26 1.69
CA ALA A 44 19.30 -5.27 0.77
C ALA A 44 18.61 -3.89 0.72
N ALA A 45 18.33 -3.28 1.88
CA ALA A 45 17.72 -1.97 1.97
C ALA A 45 18.56 -0.89 1.26
N LYS A 46 19.90 -0.95 1.39
CA LYS A 46 20.81 -0.03 0.71
C LYS A 46 20.72 -0.17 -0.81
N VAL A 47 20.75 -1.39 -1.34
CA VAL A 47 20.67 -1.64 -2.79
C VAL A 47 19.31 -1.21 -3.33
N ILE A 48 18.21 -1.55 -2.63
CA ILE A 48 16.85 -1.13 -3.01
C ILE A 48 16.76 0.40 -3.08
N ARG A 49 17.24 1.11 -2.06
CA ARG A 49 17.23 2.59 -2.05
C ARG A 49 18.07 3.19 -3.18
N GLN A 50 19.19 2.56 -3.55
CA GLN A 50 19.99 2.97 -4.71
C GLN A 50 19.20 2.80 -6.02
N ARG A 51 18.50 1.68 -6.20
CA ARG A 51 17.64 1.44 -7.37
C ARG A 51 16.45 2.39 -7.43
N MET A 52 15.88 2.76 -6.29
CA MET A 52 14.79 3.75 -6.18
C MET A 52 15.27 5.21 -6.31
N ALA A 53 16.57 5.48 -6.25
CA ALA A 53 17.11 6.85 -6.19
C ALA A 53 16.70 7.75 -7.39
N PRO A 54 16.69 7.25 -8.65
CA PRO A 54 16.31 8.06 -9.81
C PRO A 54 14.82 8.42 -9.89
N TYR A 55 13.98 7.70 -9.14
CA TYR A 55 12.53 7.83 -9.19
C TYR A 55 12.03 8.77 -8.09
N LEU A 56 10.91 9.42 -8.32
CA LEU A 56 10.27 10.31 -7.35
C LEU A 56 9.19 9.57 -6.55
N PRO A 57 8.82 10.03 -5.33
CA PRO A 57 7.70 9.46 -4.58
C PRO A 57 6.33 9.75 -5.21
N GLU A 58 6.25 10.68 -6.17
CA GLU A 58 5.03 10.96 -6.92
C GLU A 58 4.82 9.93 -8.05
N GLY A 59 3.63 9.33 -8.07
CA GLY A 59 3.27 8.30 -9.05
C GLY A 59 2.42 7.19 -8.45
N ILE A 60 2.32 6.10 -9.20
CA ILE A 60 1.66 4.85 -8.77
C ILE A 60 2.74 3.76 -8.74
N HIS A 61 2.96 3.16 -7.57
CA HIS A 61 4.00 2.16 -7.37
C HIS A 61 3.38 0.81 -6.99
N PHE A 62 3.59 -0.21 -7.81
CA PHE A 62 3.23 -1.59 -7.48
C PHE A 62 4.38 -2.25 -6.70
N ILE A 63 4.06 -2.86 -5.56
CA ILE A 63 5.00 -3.45 -4.60
C ILE A 63 4.57 -4.90 -4.34
N ASP A 64 4.96 -5.81 -5.23
CA ASP A 64 4.83 -7.28 -5.18
C ASP A 64 3.88 -7.86 -4.09
N SER A 65 4.28 -8.91 -3.36
CA SER A 65 3.48 -9.45 -2.25
C SER A 65 3.58 -8.60 -0.97
N GLY A 66 2.61 -8.80 -0.06
CA GLY A 66 2.58 -8.15 1.27
C GLY A 66 3.88 -8.29 2.09
N ASN A 67 4.69 -9.29 1.77
CA ASN A 67 6.01 -9.49 2.37
C ASN A 67 6.97 -8.31 2.14
N TYR A 68 6.70 -7.49 1.12
CA TYR A 68 7.51 -6.33 0.73
C TYR A 68 6.84 -4.98 1.05
N HIS A 69 5.73 -4.96 1.80
CA HIS A 69 4.98 -3.72 2.06
C HIS A 69 5.82 -2.64 2.76
N TYR A 70 6.90 -3.02 3.43
CA TYR A 70 7.87 -2.09 3.99
C TYR A 70 8.53 -1.14 2.98
N ILE A 71 8.46 -1.43 1.68
CA ILE A 71 8.92 -0.55 0.61
C ILE A 71 8.15 0.78 0.60
N SER A 72 6.90 0.80 1.08
CA SER A 72 6.11 2.03 1.25
C SER A 72 6.81 3.02 2.19
N LYS A 73 7.55 2.54 3.21
CA LYS A 73 8.45 3.40 4.00
C LYS A 73 9.54 4.03 3.13
N PHE A 74 10.14 3.28 2.21
CA PHE A 74 11.24 3.78 1.40
C PHE A 74 10.76 4.85 0.40
N TRP A 75 9.54 4.72 -0.13
CA TRP A 75 8.90 5.78 -0.91
C TRP A 75 8.60 7.01 -0.07
N THR A 76 7.92 6.85 1.06
CA THR A 76 7.54 7.98 1.94
C THR A 76 8.76 8.68 2.57
N ASP A 77 9.88 7.98 2.79
CA ASP A 77 11.15 8.59 3.25
C ASP A 77 11.71 9.61 2.24
N LYS A 78 11.32 9.54 0.97
CA LYS A 78 11.73 10.48 -0.08
C LYS A 78 10.94 11.80 -0.04
N ILE A 79 9.79 11.84 0.63
CA ILE A 79 8.96 13.04 0.78
C ILE A 79 9.64 13.98 1.79
N LYS A 80 9.89 15.24 1.39
CA LYS A 80 10.60 16.26 2.19
C LYS A 80 9.75 17.49 2.51
N THR A 81 8.43 17.32 2.51
CA THR A 81 7.42 18.31 2.85
C THR A 81 6.37 17.67 3.76
N PRO A 82 5.68 18.44 4.63
CA PRO A 82 4.63 17.90 5.48
C PRO A 82 3.60 17.08 4.69
N PHE A 83 3.28 15.88 5.16
CA PHE A 83 2.33 14.98 4.50
C PHE A 83 1.56 14.13 5.50
N SER A 84 0.40 13.64 5.07
CA SER A 84 -0.40 12.64 5.76
C SER A 84 -0.32 11.29 5.02
N LEU A 85 -0.35 10.19 5.76
CA LEU A 85 -0.32 8.83 5.22
C LEU A 85 -1.66 8.14 5.46
N VAL A 86 -2.27 7.60 4.40
CA VAL A 86 -3.42 6.71 4.52
C VAL A 86 -2.99 5.30 4.13
N VAL A 87 -3.23 4.34 5.01
CA VAL A 87 -2.89 2.93 4.80
C VAL A 87 -4.17 2.11 4.78
N PHE A 88 -4.49 1.50 3.65
CA PHE A 88 -5.55 0.50 3.53
C PHE A 88 -4.94 -0.87 3.68
N ASP A 89 -5.26 -1.56 4.77
CA ASP A 89 -4.56 -2.78 5.16
C ASP A 89 -5.38 -3.54 6.21
N HIS A 90 -5.42 -4.88 6.13
CA HIS A 90 -6.00 -5.72 7.18
C HIS A 90 -5.11 -5.72 8.43
N HIS A 91 -3.79 -5.66 8.23
CA HIS A 91 -2.77 -5.57 9.23
C HIS A 91 -2.40 -4.11 9.49
N PRO A 92 -2.25 -3.69 10.75
CA PRO A 92 -1.87 -2.30 11.02
C PRO A 92 -0.38 -2.01 10.75
N ASP A 93 0.45 -3.03 10.47
CA ASP A 93 1.89 -2.92 10.22
C ASP A 93 2.67 -2.07 11.23
N MET A 94 2.23 -2.20 12.48
CA MET A 94 2.68 -1.41 13.62
C MET A 94 3.33 -2.23 14.73
N GLN A 95 3.66 -3.50 14.47
CA GLN A 95 4.33 -4.35 15.44
C GLN A 95 5.69 -3.74 15.86
N PRO A 96 6.14 -3.97 17.10
CA PRO A 96 7.49 -3.63 17.48
C PRO A 96 8.51 -4.32 16.57
N SER A 97 9.53 -3.60 16.13
CA SER A 97 10.61 -4.21 15.36
C SER A 97 11.37 -5.21 16.24
N LEU A 98 11.58 -6.42 15.74
CA LEU A 98 12.34 -7.46 16.45
C LEU A 98 13.81 -7.06 16.66
N PHE A 99 14.37 -6.27 15.73
CA PHE A 99 15.72 -5.73 15.79
C PHE A 99 15.73 -4.29 15.25
N ASP A 100 16.49 -3.39 15.87
CA ASP A 100 16.47 -1.96 15.54
C ASP A 100 16.84 -1.66 14.08
N ASN A 101 17.73 -2.47 13.50
CA ASN A 101 18.28 -2.30 12.16
C ASN A 101 17.50 -3.05 11.06
N LEU A 102 16.47 -3.83 11.41
CA LEU A 102 15.72 -4.65 10.48
C LEU A 102 14.39 -3.97 10.16
N MET A 103 14.09 -3.80 8.86
CA MET A 103 12.76 -3.39 8.43
C MET A 103 11.92 -4.64 8.16
N SER A 104 10.62 -4.60 8.41
CA SER A 104 9.71 -5.69 8.06
C SER A 104 8.38 -5.15 7.59
N CYS A 105 7.60 -5.95 6.85
CA CYS A 105 6.20 -5.62 6.54
C CYS A 105 5.45 -5.27 7.83
N GLY A 106 5.44 -6.17 8.82
CA GLY A 106 4.69 -5.94 10.08
C GLY A 106 5.07 -4.73 10.95
N CYS A 107 6.11 -3.95 10.67
CA CYS A 107 6.52 -2.79 11.51
C CYS A 107 6.75 -1.47 10.76
N TRP A 108 6.55 -1.42 9.43
CA TRP A 108 6.99 -0.27 8.64
C TRP A 108 6.21 1.01 8.98
N VAL A 109 4.91 0.91 9.25
CA VAL A 109 4.08 2.06 9.62
C VAL A 109 4.56 2.66 10.95
N LYS A 110 4.88 1.80 11.93
CA LYS A 110 5.47 2.25 13.19
C LYS A 110 6.80 2.98 12.94
N LYS A 111 7.67 2.41 12.10
CA LYS A 111 8.96 3.05 11.76
C LYS A 111 8.77 4.38 11.04
N VAL A 112 7.76 4.56 10.19
CA VAL A 112 7.44 5.87 9.59
C VAL A 112 6.99 6.86 10.67
N LEU A 113 6.07 6.47 11.56
CA LEU A 113 5.61 7.29 12.69
C LEU A 113 6.76 7.78 13.58
N ASP A 114 7.69 6.88 13.88
CA ASP A 114 8.84 7.13 14.76
C ASP A 114 9.92 7.99 14.11
N THR A 115 10.16 7.85 12.80
CA THR A 115 11.41 8.35 12.17
C THR A 115 11.22 9.38 11.06
N ASN A 116 10.03 9.51 10.46
CA ASN A 116 9.82 10.47 9.38
C ASN A 116 9.43 11.85 9.95
N PRO A 117 10.29 12.88 9.84
CA PRO A 117 10.03 14.18 10.44
C PRO A 117 8.95 14.99 9.71
N TYR A 118 8.58 14.60 8.49
CA TYR A 118 7.58 15.30 7.69
C TYR A 118 6.18 14.70 7.84
N LEU A 119 6.06 13.48 8.36
CA LEU A 119 4.78 12.83 8.60
C LEU A 119 3.99 13.56 9.69
N GLN A 120 2.81 14.09 9.34
CA GLN A 120 1.91 14.79 10.27
C GLN A 120 0.84 13.86 10.85
N LYS A 121 0.28 12.95 10.06
CA LYS A 121 -0.80 12.03 10.49
C LYS A 121 -0.72 10.70 9.73
N VAL A 122 -1.13 9.62 10.39
CA VAL A 122 -1.39 8.31 9.79
C VAL A 122 -2.84 7.90 10.05
N CYS A 123 -3.56 7.54 8.99
CA CYS A 123 -4.88 6.92 9.06
C CYS A 123 -4.80 5.48 8.54
N ILE A 124 -5.03 4.50 9.41
CA ILE A 124 -5.08 3.08 9.03
C ILE A 124 -6.55 2.68 8.86
N VAL A 125 -6.88 2.11 7.72
CA VAL A 125 -8.25 1.88 7.25
C VAL A 125 -8.43 0.41 6.89
N GLY A 126 -9.42 -0.24 7.50
CA GLY A 126 -9.74 -1.66 7.24
C GLY A 126 -9.03 -2.65 8.16
N ALA A 127 -8.17 -2.19 9.08
CA ALA A 127 -7.44 -3.09 9.96
C ALA A 127 -8.38 -3.82 10.94
N ALA A 128 -8.06 -5.08 11.24
CA ALA A 128 -8.86 -5.89 12.15
C ALA A 128 -8.83 -5.35 13.59
N GLU A 129 -10.01 -5.23 14.21
CA GLU A 129 -10.17 -4.72 15.58
C GLU A 129 -9.29 -5.47 16.60
N LYS A 130 -9.15 -6.80 16.43
CA LYS A 130 -8.29 -7.66 17.27
C LYS A 130 -6.81 -7.25 17.20
N LEU A 131 -6.32 -6.85 16.02
CA LEU A 131 -4.92 -6.50 15.78
C LEU A 131 -4.64 -5.10 16.32
N ILE A 132 -5.57 -4.16 16.11
CA ILE A 132 -5.46 -2.79 16.65
C ILE A 132 -5.37 -2.83 18.18
N LYS A 133 -6.22 -3.62 18.84
CA LYS A 133 -6.25 -3.74 20.31
C LYS A 133 -4.94 -4.28 20.90
N ALA A 134 -4.17 -5.06 20.13
CA ALA A 134 -2.91 -5.64 20.60
C ALA A 134 -1.72 -4.65 20.61
N LEU A 135 -1.82 -3.53 19.89
CA LEU A 135 -0.69 -2.61 19.68
C LEU A 135 -0.45 -1.62 20.83
N HIS A 136 -1.48 -1.29 21.61
CA HIS A 136 -1.46 -0.23 22.62
C HIS A 136 -0.62 1.02 22.23
N PRO A 137 -0.87 1.63 21.05
CA PRO A 137 -0.02 2.70 20.55
C PRO A 137 -0.25 4.01 21.30
N ASN A 138 0.80 4.84 21.43
CA ASN A 138 0.73 6.14 22.09
C ASN A 138 1.23 7.26 21.16
N TYR A 139 0.46 7.56 20.11
CA TYR A 139 0.76 8.64 19.15
C TYR A 139 -0.26 9.79 19.18
N GLY A 140 -1.24 9.75 20.10
CA GLY A 140 -2.28 10.77 20.20
C GLY A 140 -3.01 10.99 18.88
N GLU A 141 -3.23 12.24 18.50
CA GLU A 141 -3.95 12.61 17.26
C GLU A 141 -3.18 12.30 15.96
N LYS A 142 -1.88 11.95 16.06
CA LYS A 142 -1.05 11.59 14.91
C LYS A 142 -1.44 10.24 14.29
N LEU A 143 -2.16 9.39 15.02
CA LEU A 143 -2.59 8.08 14.54
C LEU A 143 -4.10 7.90 14.71
N LYS A 144 -4.79 7.56 13.62
CA LYS A 144 -6.21 7.21 13.62
C LYS A 144 -6.44 5.86 12.98
N PHE A 145 -7.39 5.11 13.53
CA PHE A 145 -7.85 3.84 12.99
C PHE A 145 -9.31 3.94 12.57
N TYR A 146 -9.62 3.38 11.41
CA TYR A 146 -10.97 3.07 10.96
C TYR A 146 -11.01 1.55 10.74
N SER A 147 -11.43 0.82 11.77
CA SER A 147 -11.35 -0.64 11.74
C SER A 147 -12.34 -1.24 10.75
N GLU A 148 -12.11 -2.49 10.35
CA GLU A 148 -13.03 -3.26 9.53
C GLU A 148 -14.47 -3.25 10.10
N THR A 149 -14.60 -3.39 11.42
CA THR A 149 -15.90 -3.37 12.10
C THR A 149 -16.55 -1.99 12.03
N GLU A 150 -15.78 -0.92 12.21
CA GLU A 150 -16.29 0.45 12.07
C GLU A 150 -16.80 0.71 10.65
N LEU A 151 -16.04 0.29 9.63
CA LEU A 151 -16.41 0.44 8.23
C LEU A 151 -17.54 -0.52 7.79
N SER A 152 -17.96 -1.47 8.62
CA SER A 152 -19.17 -2.26 8.34
C SER A 152 -20.47 -1.50 8.63
N HIS A 153 -20.37 -0.28 9.20
CA HIS A 153 -21.49 0.54 9.60
C HIS A 153 -21.46 1.93 8.94
N GLU A 154 -22.64 2.48 8.64
CA GLU A 154 -22.80 3.78 8.00
C GLU A 154 -22.13 4.92 8.80
N GLU A 155 -22.17 4.85 10.13
CA GLU A 155 -21.53 5.83 11.02
C GLU A 155 -20.01 5.88 10.82
N GLY A 156 -19.36 4.72 10.66
CA GLY A 156 -17.92 4.63 10.41
C GLY A 156 -17.53 5.18 9.04
N TRP A 157 -18.32 4.88 8.01
CA TRP A 157 -18.19 5.50 6.70
C TRP A 157 -18.35 7.02 6.75
N ASN A 158 -19.33 7.50 7.51
CA ASN A 158 -19.54 8.94 7.72
C ASN A 158 -18.34 9.57 8.45
N ARG A 159 -17.81 8.93 9.49
CA ARG A 159 -16.62 9.42 10.21
C ARG A 159 -15.38 9.48 9.32
N PHE A 160 -15.13 8.42 8.54
CA PHE A 160 -14.02 8.39 7.59
C PHE A 160 -14.18 9.46 6.52
N SER A 161 -15.38 9.58 5.95
CA SER A 161 -15.62 10.55 4.89
C SER A 161 -15.48 12.00 5.35
N HIS A 162 -15.72 12.32 6.62
CA HIS A 162 -15.51 13.66 7.17
C HIS A 162 -14.11 13.87 7.77
N GLU A 163 -13.23 12.87 7.70
CA GLU A 163 -11.83 13.07 8.08
C GLU A 163 -11.19 14.04 7.09
N HIS A 164 -10.53 15.05 7.63
CA HIS A 164 -9.75 16.00 6.85
C HIS A 164 -8.27 15.81 7.16
N LEU A 165 -7.51 15.56 6.10
CA LEU A 165 -6.07 15.52 6.14
C LEU A 165 -5.60 16.92 5.75
N ASN A 166 -4.95 17.64 6.66
CA ASN A 166 -4.60 19.05 6.41
C ASN A 166 -3.37 19.20 5.50
N GLU A 167 -2.81 18.08 5.06
CA GLU A 167 -1.58 17.97 4.30
C GLU A 167 -1.80 17.07 3.09
N PRO A 168 -1.00 17.23 2.02
CA PRO A 168 -1.04 16.32 0.90
C PRO A 168 -0.81 14.87 1.35
N VAL A 169 -1.47 13.94 0.67
CA VAL A 169 -1.67 12.57 1.12
C VAL A 169 -0.86 11.61 0.28
N TYR A 170 -0.13 10.74 0.95
CA TYR A 170 0.40 9.52 0.34
C TYR A 170 -0.52 8.35 0.72
N ILE A 171 -0.94 7.56 -0.28
CA ILE A 171 -1.84 6.41 -0.06
C ILE A 171 -1.03 5.11 -0.23
N SER A 172 -1.14 4.21 0.73
CA SER A 172 -0.62 2.85 0.61
C SER A 172 -1.78 1.86 0.70
N VAL A 173 -1.86 0.92 -0.24
CA VAL A 173 -2.91 -0.10 -0.29
C VAL A 173 -2.25 -1.47 -0.24
N ASP A 174 -2.35 -2.19 0.86
CA ASP A 174 -2.21 -3.64 0.84
C ASP A 174 -3.56 -4.26 0.45
N LYS A 175 -3.56 -5.08 -0.60
CA LYS A 175 -4.76 -5.78 -1.07
C LYS A 175 -5.28 -6.80 -0.08
N ASP A 176 -4.56 -7.14 0.99
CA ASP A 176 -5.08 -8.03 2.03
C ASP A 176 -6.27 -7.42 2.79
N VAL A 177 -6.49 -6.10 2.71
CA VAL A 177 -7.70 -5.43 3.22
C VAL A 177 -8.98 -5.95 2.53
N LEU A 178 -8.83 -6.51 1.32
CA LEU A 178 -9.92 -6.98 0.48
C LEU A 178 -10.33 -8.42 0.83
N ASP A 179 -11.55 -8.77 0.48
CA ASP A 179 -12.04 -10.15 0.54
C ASP A 179 -11.39 -11.07 -0.51
N ILE A 180 -11.47 -12.40 -0.27
CA ILE A 180 -10.84 -13.43 -1.13
C ILE A 180 -11.39 -13.48 -2.57
N LYS A 181 -12.52 -12.82 -2.82
CA LYS A 181 -13.12 -12.72 -4.17
C LYS A 181 -12.53 -11.56 -4.95
N SER A 182 -12.02 -10.56 -4.25
CA SER A 182 -11.51 -9.30 -4.77
C SER A 182 -9.99 -9.34 -4.96
N ALA A 183 -9.25 -9.97 -4.05
CA ALA A 183 -7.82 -10.23 -4.16
C ALA A 183 -7.46 -11.55 -3.48
N VAL A 184 -6.34 -12.15 -3.87
CA VAL A 184 -5.71 -13.27 -3.16
C VAL A 184 -4.31 -12.85 -2.76
N THR A 185 -3.97 -12.97 -1.48
CA THR A 185 -2.69 -12.49 -0.93
C THR A 185 -1.94 -13.59 -0.17
N ASN A 186 -0.71 -13.31 0.26
CA ASN A 186 0.09 -14.22 1.09
C ASN A 186 -0.29 -14.17 2.59
N TRP A 187 -1.12 -13.22 3.00
CA TRP A 187 -1.51 -12.96 4.40
C TRP A 187 -3.00 -13.23 4.62
N ASP A 188 -3.47 -13.29 5.88
CA ASP A 188 -4.91 -13.35 6.11
C ASP A 188 -5.60 -12.07 5.67
N GLN A 189 -6.82 -12.24 5.15
CA GLN A 189 -7.54 -11.19 4.45
C GLN A 189 -8.64 -10.56 5.29
N GLY A 190 -8.92 -9.30 5.00
CA GLY A 190 -10.07 -8.54 5.47
C GLY A 190 -11.33 -8.89 4.70
N SER A 191 -12.31 -7.98 4.79
CA SER A 191 -13.66 -8.21 4.28
C SER A 191 -14.16 -7.19 3.28
N LEU A 192 -13.36 -6.16 2.95
CA LEU A 192 -13.80 -5.16 1.98
C LEU A 192 -13.90 -5.78 0.58
N SER A 193 -15.00 -5.53 -0.11
CA SER A 193 -15.02 -5.76 -1.56
C SER A 193 -14.16 -4.71 -2.27
N LEU A 194 -13.69 -5.03 -3.48
CA LEU A 194 -12.96 -4.07 -4.31
C LEU A 194 -13.76 -2.78 -4.53
N THR A 195 -15.07 -2.90 -4.78
CA THR A 195 -15.97 -1.75 -4.95
C THR A 195 -16.05 -0.87 -3.69
N GLU A 196 -16.00 -1.44 -2.50
CA GLU A 196 -15.99 -0.67 -1.25
C GLU A 196 -14.66 0.07 -1.08
N LEU A 197 -13.53 -0.60 -1.33
CA LEU A 197 -12.23 0.05 -1.34
C LEU A 197 -12.17 1.21 -2.33
N GLU A 198 -12.66 1.02 -3.57
CA GLU A 198 -12.71 2.07 -4.59
C GLU A 198 -13.56 3.27 -4.15
N LYS A 199 -14.67 3.04 -3.44
CA LYS A 199 -15.49 4.13 -2.87
C LYS A 199 -14.74 4.90 -1.79
N LEU A 200 -14.04 4.21 -0.89
CA LEU A 200 -13.23 4.85 0.15
C LEU A 200 -12.08 5.66 -0.46
N LEU A 201 -11.37 5.08 -1.43
CA LEU A 201 -10.32 5.77 -2.18
C LEU A 201 -10.89 6.99 -2.91
N SER A 202 -12.02 6.86 -3.60
CA SER A 202 -12.67 7.97 -4.30
C SER A 202 -13.03 9.15 -3.39
N ILE A 203 -13.30 8.91 -2.10
CA ILE A 203 -13.54 9.98 -1.14
C ILE A 203 -12.25 10.78 -0.89
N ILE A 204 -11.12 10.10 -0.69
CA ILE A 204 -9.81 10.76 -0.49
C ILE A 204 -9.41 11.50 -1.77
N LEU A 205 -9.47 10.83 -2.93
CA LEU A 205 -9.05 11.38 -4.22
C LEU A 205 -9.80 12.67 -4.61
N LYS A 206 -11.03 12.87 -4.12
CA LYS A 206 -11.83 14.07 -4.37
C LYS A 206 -11.59 15.22 -3.38
N LYS A 207 -11.05 14.92 -2.21
CA LYS A 207 -10.94 15.88 -1.09
C LYS A 207 -9.52 16.35 -0.87
N GLU A 208 -8.55 15.49 -1.14
CA GLU A 208 -7.16 15.68 -0.74
C GLU A 208 -6.24 15.78 -1.95
N GLU A 209 -5.15 16.53 -1.80
CA GLU A 209 -4.06 16.54 -2.77
C GLU A 209 -3.24 15.25 -2.63
N ILE A 210 -3.11 14.46 -3.69
CA ILE A 210 -2.40 13.18 -3.65
C ILE A 210 -0.94 13.37 -4.10
N ILE A 211 0.00 13.06 -3.21
CA ILE A 211 1.44 13.07 -3.52
C ILE A 211 1.78 11.83 -4.34
N GLY A 212 1.37 10.65 -3.88
CA GLY A 212 1.74 9.38 -4.47
C GLY A 212 0.94 8.22 -3.90
N VAL A 213 0.99 7.10 -4.60
CA VAL A 213 0.25 5.90 -4.24
C VAL A 213 1.14 4.68 -4.38
N ASP A 214 1.04 3.73 -3.46
CA ASP A 214 1.48 2.36 -3.71
C ASP A 214 0.41 1.30 -3.47
N ILE A 215 0.55 0.19 -4.19
CA ILE A 215 -0.35 -0.97 -4.19
C ILE A 215 0.50 -2.23 -3.99
N CYS A 216 0.19 -2.98 -2.96
CA CYS A 216 0.89 -4.17 -2.48
C CYS A 216 -0.10 -5.34 -2.35
N GLY A 217 0.40 -6.54 -2.01
CA GLY A 217 -0.45 -7.67 -1.62
C GLY A 217 -0.70 -8.70 -2.72
N GLU A 218 0.29 -8.95 -3.60
CA GLU A 218 0.22 -10.12 -4.50
C GLU A 218 0.33 -11.47 -3.79
N CYS A 219 -0.14 -12.53 -4.49
CA CYS A 219 0.05 -13.93 -4.09
C CYS A 219 1.21 -14.56 -4.88
N SER A 220 2.29 -14.93 -4.21
CA SER A 220 3.53 -15.40 -4.87
C SER A 220 3.77 -16.92 -4.78
N SER A 221 2.87 -17.70 -4.15
CA SER A 221 3.21 -19.05 -3.67
C SER A 221 2.12 -20.13 -3.86
N SER A 222 1.60 -20.29 -5.08
CA SER A 222 0.65 -21.38 -5.38
C SER A 222 1.29 -22.51 -6.18
N LEU A 223 1.26 -23.72 -5.59
CA LEU A 223 1.80 -24.96 -6.18
C LEU A 223 0.84 -25.62 -7.18
N ASP A 224 -0.46 -25.35 -7.08
CA ASP A 224 -1.47 -25.85 -8.03
C ASP A 224 -1.68 -24.85 -9.18
N VAL A 225 -1.54 -25.33 -10.42
CA VAL A 225 -1.59 -24.47 -11.62
C VAL A 225 -2.97 -23.86 -11.84
N PHE A 226 -4.05 -24.58 -11.52
CA PHE A 226 -5.41 -24.06 -11.71
C PHE A 226 -5.75 -22.99 -10.68
N GLN A 227 -5.38 -23.21 -9.41
CA GLN A 227 -5.49 -22.21 -8.36
C GLN A 227 -4.65 -20.98 -8.71
N LYS A 228 -3.38 -21.17 -9.09
CA LYS A 228 -2.50 -20.10 -9.51
C LYS A 228 -3.08 -19.23 -10.64
N ASN A 229 -3.62 -19.85 -11.70
CA ASN A 229 -4.23 -19.10 -12.80
C ASN A 229 -5.47 -18.29 -12.37
N ARG A 230 -6.27 -18.84 -11.45
CA ARG A 230 -7.42 -18.15 -10.89
C ARG A 230 -6.99 -16.95 -10.05
N GLU A 231 -6.01 -17.13 -9.18
CA GLU A 231 -5.45 -16.10 -8.29
C GLU A 231 -4.84 -14.96 -9.10
N LEU A 232 -3.98 -15.28 -10.07
CA LEU A 232 -3.42 -14.31 -11.01
C LEU A 232 -4.51 -13.52 -11.75
N SER A 233 -5.61 -14.19 -12.15
CA SER A 233 -6.73 -13.51 -12.80
C SER A 233 -7.49 -12.57 -11.86
N ILE A 234 -7.67 -12.94 -10.59
CA ILE A 234 -8.33 -12.09 -9.58
C ILE A 234 -7.45 -10.87 -9.30
N ASN A 235 -6.17 -11.10 -9.01
CA ASN A 235 -5.22 -10.02 -8.69
C ASN A 235 -4.99 -9.08 -9.87
N SER A 236 -4.84 -9.62 -11.09
CA SER A 236 -4.71 -8.81 -12.29
C SER A 236 -5.95 -7.95 -12.55
N LYS A 237 -7.14 -8.42 -12.17
CA LYS A 237 -8.35 -7.60 -12.26
C LYS A 237 -8.31 -6.47 -11.22
N ALA A 238 -8.00 -6.77 -9.96
CA ALA A 238 -7.89 -5.77 -8.90
C ALA A 238 -6.86 -4.69 -9.22
N ASN A 239 -5.67 -5.09 -9.68
CA ASN A 239 -4.61 -4.17 -10.10
C ASN A 239 -5.06 -3.26 -11.25
N LYS A 240 -5.77 -3.80 -12.24
CA LYS A 240 -6.30 -3.00 -13.36
C LYS A 240 -7.35 -1.99 -12.91
N GLU A 241 -8.27 -2.39 -12.04
CA GLU A 241 -9.35 -1.52 -11.54
C GLU A 241 -8.78 -0.39 -10.67
N LEU A 242 -7.90 -0.72 -9.70
CA LEU A 242 -7.20 0.28 -8.88
C LEU A 242 -6.35 1.23 -9.74
N LEU A 243 -5.60 0.70 -10.71
CA LEU A 243 -4.81 1.53 -11.63
C LEU A 243 -5.69 2.51 -12.40
N ASN A 244 -6.81 2.04 -12.96
CA ASN A 244 -7.75 2.90 -13.69
C ASN A 244 -8.36 3.97 -12.78
N LEU A 245 -8.68 3.62 -11.53
CA LEU A 245 -9.19 4.58 -10.54
C LEU A 245 -8.19 5.71 -10.31
N PHE A 246 -6.91 5.39 -10.04
CA PHE A 246 -5.91 6.42 -9.81
C PHE A 246 -5.59 7.24 -11.08
N LEU A 247 -5.53 6.60 -12.26
CA LEU A 247 -5.26 7.30 -13.52
C LEU A 247 -6.40 8.23 -13.95
N SER A 248 -7.65 7.84 -13.73
CA SER A 248 -8.80 8.69 -14.06
C SER A 248 -8.83 9.98 -13.22
N ASN A 249 -8.47 9.90 -11.94
CA ASN A 249 -8.45 11.05 -11.04
C ASN A 249 -7.20 11.95 -11.26
N GLN A 250 -6.07 11.41 -11.76
CA GLN A 250 -4.93 12.25 -12.14
C GLN A 250 -5.22 13.18 -13.32
N ASN A 251 -6.11 12.78 -14.24
CA ASN A 251 -6.47 13.59 -15.41
C ASN A 251 -7.44 14.74 -15.09
N GLU A 252 -8.15 14.68 -13.96
CA GLU A 252 -9.05 15.77 -13.52
C GLU A 252 -8.30 16.93 -12.84
N ILE A 253 -7.08 16.69 -12.33
CA ILE A 253 -6.28 17.67 -11.58
C ILE A 253 -5.44 18.58 -12.51
N HIS A 254 -5.21 18.15 -13.75
CA HIS A 254 -4.53 18.95 -14.78
C HIS A 254 -5.29 18.87 -16.12
N PRO A 255 -6.38 19.64 -16.31
CA PRO A 255 -6.95 19.79 -17.63
C PRO A 255 -5.91 20.46 -18.54
N LEU A 256 -5.65 19.84 -19.69
CA LEU A 256 -4.77 20.33 -20.76
C LEU A 256 -5.05 21.80 -21.13
#